data_AF-A0A2V7P207-F1
#
_entry.id   AF-A0A2V7P207-F1
#
_cell.length_a   1.000
_cell.length_b   1.000
_cell.length_c   1.000
_cell.angle_alpha   90.00
_cell.angle_beta   90.00
_cell.angle_gamma   90.00
#
_symmetry.space_group_name_H-M   'P 1'
#
loop_
_entity.id
_entity.type
_entity.pdbx_description
1 polymer ?
#
loop_
_entity_poly.entity_id
_entity_poly.type
_entity_poly.pdbx_seq_one_letter_code
_entity_poly.pdbx_strand_id
1 'polypeptide(L)'
;MRQHQAGRLRIAGITAIMLIAAACAPTGQPSTTATAAASEQPVAGGRLVIGATGDPKTMQPVISGDTTSSLIWQQVYVTLTR
;
A
#
# COMPACT_ATOMS: atom_id res chain seq x y z
N MET A 1 8.04 33.43 -26.76
CA MET A 1 8.34 32.06 -26.28
C MET A 1 8.39 31.92 -24.74
N ARG A 2 8.88 32.89 -23.96
CA ARG A 2 8.99 32.80 -22.48
C ARG A 2 7.65 32.81 -21.71
N GLN A 3 6.59 33.40 -22.27
CA GLN A 3 5.27 33.46 -21.62
C GLN A 3 4.58 32.08 -21.52
N HIS A 4 4.79 31.20 -22.50
CA HIS A 4 4.26 29.82 -22.45
C HIS A 4 4.99 28.95 -21.42
N GLN A 5 6.27 29.22 -21.14
CA GLN A 5 7.04 28.50 -20.12
C GLN A 5 6.56 28.85 -18.71
N ALA A 6 6.29 30.13 -18.45
CA ALA A 6 5.74 30.59 -17.17
C ALA A 6 4.33 30.05 -16.89
N GLY A 7 3.48 29.96 -17.92
CA GLY A 7 2.13 29.37 -17.79
C GLY A 7 2.15 27.86 -17.52
N ARG A 8 3.02 27.12 -18.22
CA ARG A 8 3.17 25.66 -18.04
C ARG A 8 3.68 25.30 -16.64
N LEU A 9 4.61 26.08 -16.08
CA LEU A 9 5.14 25.85 -14.74
C LEU A 9 4.08 26.02 -13.65
N ARG A 10 3.17 26.99 -13.81
CA ARG A 10 2.06 27.22 -12.86
C ARG A 10 1.04 26.09 -12.89
N ILE A 11 0.67 25.61 -14.07
CA ILE A 11 -0.28 24.50 -14.22
C ILE A 11 0.29 23.22 -13.62
N ALA A 12 1.56 22.91 -13.90
CA ALA A 12 2.25 21.75 -13.32
C ALA A 12 2.34 21.81 -11.79
N GLY A 13 2.54 23.00 -11.22
CA GLY A 13 2.52 23.20 -9.77
C GLY A 13 1.16 22.90 -9.16
N ILE A 14 0.07 23.40 -9.76
CA ILE A 14 -1.29 23.19 -9.26
C ILE A 14 -1.69 21.70 -9.34
N THR A 15 -1.35 21.01 -10.44
CA THR A 15 -1.65 19.58 -10.57
C THR A 15 -0.88 18.73 -9.57
N ALA A 16 0.40 19.06 -9.31
CA ALA A 16 1.19 18.36 -8.29
C ALA A 16 0.59 18.52 -6.89
N ILE A 17 0.17 19.74 -6.53
CA ILE A 17 -0.45 20.02 -5.21
C ILE A 17 -1.79 19.26 -5.06
N MET A 18 -2.62 19.26 -6.11
CA MET A 18 -3.88 18.50 -6.13
C MET A 18 -3.64 16.99 -5.95
N LEU A 19 -2.61 16.43 -6.58
CA LEU A 19 -2.29 15.01 -6.47
C LEU A 19 -1.83 14.63 -5.06
N ILE A 20 -1.01 15.48 -4.43
CA ILE A 20 -0.55 15.30 -3.04
C ILE A 20 -1.72 15.41 -2.06
N ALA A 21 -2.63 16.37 -2.27
CA ALA A 21 -3.82 16.53 -1.45
C ALA A 21 -4.77 15.32 -1.57
N ALA A 22 -4.97 14.79 -2.78
CA ALA A 22 -5.78 13.60 -3.00
C ALA A 22 -5.17 12.32 -2.39
N ALA A 23 -3.84 12.21 -2.36
CA ALA A 23 -3.15 11.10 -1.72
C ALA A 23 -3.22 11.14 -0.17
N CYS A 24 -3.36 12.33 0.40
CA CYS A 24 -3.44 12.53 1.86
C CYS A 24 -4.88 12.68 2.36
N ALA A 25 -5.85 12.83 1.46
CA ALA A 25 -7.26 12.84 1.82
C ALA A 25 -7.66 11.43 2.29
N PRO A 26 -8.27 11.27 3.49
CA PRO A 26 -8.69 9.97 3.98
C PRO A 26 -9.82 9.44 3.08
N THR A 27 -9.48 8.52 2.18
CA THR A 27 -10.42 7.80 1.32
C THR A 27 -10.95 6.58 2.06
N GLY A 28 -11.83 6.81 3.02
CA GLY A 28 -12.54 5.73 3.70
C GLY A 28 -13.10 6.18 5.04
N GLN A 29 -14.41 6.07 5.19
CA GLN A 29 -15.04 6.17 6.50
C GLN A 29 -14.70 4.91 7.29
N PRO A 30 -13.95 4.98 8.40
CA PRO A 30 -13.65 3.81 9.21
C PRO A 30 -14.92 3.36 9.94
N SER A 31 -15.15 2.05 10.01
CA SER A 31 -16.17 1.48 10.89
C SER A 31 -15.84 1.84 12.34
N THR A 32 -16.77 2.46 13.06
CA THR A 32 -16.58 2.98 14.43
C THR A 32 -16.70 1.91 15.50
N THR A 33 -16.05 0.75 15.32
CA THR A 33 -15.80 -0.15 16.45
C THR A 33 -14.64 0.43 17.24
N ALA A 34 -14.85 0.73 18.53
CA ALA A 34 -13.81 1.31 19.38
C ALA A 34 -12.60 0.36 19.45
N THR A 35 -11.47 0.79 18.88
CA THR A 35 -10.19 0.08 19.01
C THR A 35 -9.69 0.24 20.44
N ALA A 36 -9.37 -0.87 21.11
CA ALA A 36 -8.75 -0.83 22.43
C ALA A 36 -7.44 -0.04 22.39
N ALA A 37 -7.14 0.72 23.44
CA ALA A 37 -5.91 1.49 23.54
C ALA A 37 -4.68 0.59 23.37
N ALA A 38 -3.66 1.08 22.66
CA ALA A 38 -2.44 0.33 22.41
C ALA A 38 -1.76 -0.01 23.75
N SER A 39 -1.64 -1.31 24.04
CA SER A 39 -0.82 -1.82 25.14
C SER A 39 0.63 -1.93 24.68
N GLU A 40 1.55 -1.61 25.57
CA GLU A 40 3.00 -1.69 25.29
C GLU A 40 3.47 -3.15 25.13
N GLN A 41 2.73 -4.09 25.73
CA GLN A 41 2.92 -5.51 25.52
C GLN A 41 2.23 -5.97 24.22
N PRO A 42 2.91 -6.73 23.34
CA PRO A 42 2.28 -7.36 22.19
C PRO A 42 1.14 -8.29 22.62
N VAL A 43 -0.03 -8.10 22.03
CA VAL A 43 -1.18 -8.99 22.25
C VAL A 43 -1.03 -10.20 21.34
N ALA A 44 -1.12 -11.40 21.90
CA ALA A 44 -1.09 -12.63 21.13
C ALA A 44 -2.40 -12.79 20.34
N GLY A 45 -2.29 -13.10 19.05
CA GLY A 45 -3.44 -13.32 18.17
C GLY A 45 -4.03 -12.04 17.58
N GLY A 46 -5.13 -12.21 16.84
CA GLY A 46 -5.76 -11.15 16.05
C GLY A 46 -5.84 -11.50 14.56
N ARG A 47 -6.49 -10.63 13.78
CA ARG A 47 -6.62 -10.80 12.32
C ARG A 47 -6.08 -9.55 11.62
N LEU A 48 -5.04 -9.75 10.82
CA LEU A 48 -4.52 -8.75 9.90
C LEU A 48 -5.16 -8.95 8.52
N VAL A 49 -5.78 -7.91 7.98
CA VAL A 49 -6.32 -7.89 6.61
C VAL A 49 -5.43 -6.97 5.78
N ILE A 50 -4.77 -7.54 4.76
CA ILE A 50 -3.86 -6.83 3.87
C ILE A 50 -4.50 -6.76 2.49
N GLY A 51 -4.58 -5.56 1.90
CA GLY A 51 -5.01 -5.38 0.53
C GLY A 51 -3.93 -5.80 -0.47
N ALA A 52 -4.32 -6.48 -1.55
CA ALA A 52 -3.45 -6.84 -2.66
C ALA A 52 -4.04 -6.29 -3.98
N THR A 53 -3.18 -6.07 -4.97
CA THR A 53 -3.58 -5.55 -6.29
C THR A 53 -4.17 -6.63 -7.22
N GLY A 54 -4.19 -7.89 -6.79
CA GLY A 54 -4.77 -9.02 -7.52
C GLY A 54 -4.54 -10.34 -6.77
N ASP A 55 -4.99 -11.45 -7.37
CA ASP A 55 -4.79 -12.80 -6.84
C ASP A 55 -3.38 -13.34 -7.16
N PRO A 56 -2.82 -14.23 -6.32
CA PRO A 56 -1.59 -14.92 -6.65
C PRO A 56 -1.80 -15.81 -7.88
N LYS A 57 -0.87 -15.74 -8.85
CA LYS A 57 -0.94 -16.53 -10.08
C LYS A 57 -0.59 -17.99 -9.85
N THR A 58 0.24 -18.27 -8.85
CA THR A 58 0.70 -19.61 -8.49
C THR A 58 1.15 -19.66 -7.03
N MET A 59 0.96 -20.84 -6.42
CA MET A 59 1.47 -21.15 -5.07
C MET A 59 2.81 -21.89 -5.10
N GLN A 60 3.39 -22.14 -6.28
CA GLN A 60 4.69 -22.79 -6.43
C GLN A 60 5.79 -21.72 -6.54
N PRO A 61 6.66 -21.53 -5.53
CA PRO A 61 7.65 -20.45 -5.53
C PRO A 61 8.63 -20.54 -6.71
N VAL A 62 8.99 -21.75 -7.14
CA VAL A 62 9.98 -22.00 -8.20
C VAL A 62 9.55 -21.52 -9.60
N ILE A 63 8.23 -21.36 -9.82
CA ILE A 63 7.67 -20.84 -11.07
C ILE A 63 6.99 -19.48 -10.89
N SER A 64 7.13 -18.87 -9.71
CA SER A 64 6.56 -17.56 -9.42
C SER A 64 7.49 -16.47 -9.94
N GLY A 65 6.94 -15.52 -10.71
CA GLY A 65 7.68 -14.38 -11.26
C GLY A 65 7.07 -13.03 -10.91
N ASP A 66 6.06 -12.99 -10.05
CA ASP A 66 5.31 -11.78 -9.71
C ASP A 66 5.32 -11.48 -8.21
N THR A 67 5.15 -10.20 -7.88
CA THR A 67 5.20 -9.69 -6.51
C THR A 67 4.07 -10.24 -5.64
N THR A 68 2.85 -10.30 -6.16
CA THR A 68 1.67 -10.73 -5.40
C THR A 68 1.80 -12.17 -4.93
N SER A 69 2.16 -13.08 -5.83
CA SER A 69 2.45 -14.47 -5.49
C SER A 69 3.57 -14.57 -4.45
N SER A 70 4.62 -13.75 -4.60
CA SER A 70 5.77 -13.70 -3.68
C SER A 70 5.42 -13.29 -2.26
N LEU A 71 4.52 -12.31 -2.09
CA LEU A 71 4.06 -11.89 -0.77
C LEU A 71 3.35 -13.00 -0.01
N ILE A 72 2.53 -13.80 -0.72
CA ILE A 72 1.75 -14.87 -0.08
C ILE A 72 2.64 -16.07 0.27
N TRP A 73 3.48 -16.55 -0.65
CA TRP A 73 4.25 -17.74 -0.36
C TRP A 73 5.34 -17.50 0.71
N GLN A 74 5.85 -16.27 0.88
CA GLN A 74 6.77 -15.93 1.98
C GLN A 74 6.15 -16.04 3.38
N GLN A 75 4.81 -16.02 3.47
CA GLN A 75 4.08 -16.22 4.72
C GLN A 75 3.89 -17.70 5.04
N VAL A 76 4.02 -18.59 4.04
CA VAL A 76 3.71 -20.02 4.14
C VAL A 76 4.97 -20.89 4.11
N TYR A 77 5.94 -20.55 3.26
CA TYR A 77 7.19 -21.29 3.08
C TYR A 77 8.35 -20.58 3.76
N VAL A 78 9.28 -21.37 4.29
CA VAL A 78 10.54 -20.90 4.87
C VAL A 78 11.69 -21.11 3.90
N THR A 79 12.65 -20.19 3.93
CA THR A 79 13.93 -20.32 3.24
C THR A 79 15.01 -20.84 4.20
N LEU A 80 16.10 -21.37 3.65
CA LEU A 80 17.25 -21.83 4.44
C LEU A 80 17.97 -20.67 5.15
N THR A 81 17.98 -19.50 4.52
CA THR A 81 18.55 -18.26 5.06
C THR A 81 17.50 -17.17 4.95
N ARG A 82 17.19 -16.53 6.08
CA ARG A 82 16.35 -15.32 6.12
C ARG A 82 17.22 -14.08 6.10
#